data_AF-A0A3D5Z8B3-F1
#
_entry.id   AF-A0A3D5Z8B3-F1
#
_cell.length_a   1.000
_cell.length_b   1.000
_cell.length_c   1.000
_cell.angle_alpha   90.00
_cell.angle_beta   90.00
_cell.angle_gamma   90.00
#
_symmetry.space_group_name_H-M   'P 1'
#
loop_
_entity.id
_entity.type
_entity.pdbx_description
1 polymer ?
#
loop_
_entity_poly.entity_id
_entity_poly.type
_entity_poly.pdbx_seq_one_letter_code
_entity_poly.pdbx_strand_id
1 'polypeptide(L)'
;MFKEKERTREQSVLYLVLWLVFIFIFLIAIKINSSKRTDIEEIKPQYITVDKGFERLNANNYEYNYVITNGEDKTYYTGTVDGSVNTGTKMYKDEVINYVNNGINTIDINTNETVDIYGDILYEFLNPNNLYNYLKNIKYTIKEEDNLKKYIYDSTYNLEDIHIEVSVDTKDITSINYNYLNLTYSLLYSNIRDS
;
A
#
# COMPACT_ATOMS: atom_id res chain seq x y z
N MET A 1 -33.99 -61.61 -49.46
CA MET A 1 -32.79 -61.15 -48.72
C MET A 1 -32.59 -59.62 -48.72
N PHE A 2 -33.38 -58.80 -49.44
CA PHE A 2 -33.22 -57.33 -49.47
C PHE A 2 -33.94 -56.57 -48.35
N LYS A 3 -35.06 -57.10 -47.81
CA LYS A 3 -35.85 -56.42 -46.76
C LYS A 3 -35.17 -56.32 -45.39
N GLU A 4 -34.24 -57.23 -45.08
CA GLU A 4 -33.58 -57.30 -43.77
C GLU A 4 -32.47 -56.23 -43.65
N LYS A 5 -31.79 -55.94 -44.76
CA LYS A 5 -30.73 -54.93 -44.85
C LYS A 5 -31.27 -53.49 -44.81
N GLU A 6 -32.49 -53.27 -45.31
CA GLU A 6 -33.17 -51.97 -45.25
C GLU A 6 -33.65 -51.64 -43.83
N ARG A 7 -34.23 -52.60 -43.10
CA ARG A 7 -34.63 -52.44 -41.68
C ARG A 7 -33.45 -52.02 -40.79
N THR A 8 -32.28 -52.62 -40.97
CA THR A 8 -31.08 -52.25 -40.22
C THR A 8 -30.57 -50.84 -40.54
N ARG A 9 -30.78 -50.35 -41.76
CA ARG A 9 -30.39 -49.00 -42.18
C ARG A 9 -31.34 -47.95 -41.58
N GLU A 10 -32.64 -48.20 -41.63
CA GLU A 10 -33.66 -47.33 -41.04
C GLU A 10 -33.50 -47.23 -39.51
N GLN A 11 -33.24 -48.35 -38.84
CA GLN A 11 -32.92 -48.37 -37.40
C GLN A 11 -31.66 -47.58 -37.07
N SER A 12 -30.59 -47.74 -37.87
CA SER A 12 -29.34 -46.99 -37.66
C SER A 12 -29.53 -45.48 -37.84
N VAL A 13 -30.34 -45.06 -38.82
CA VAL A 13 -30.70 -43.65 -39.02
C VAL A 13 -31.54 -43.13 -37.85
N LEU A 14 -32.49 -43.91 -37.35
CA LEU A 14 -33.31 -43.54 -36.19
C LEU A 14 -32.45 -43.34 -34.94
N TYR A 15 -31.50 -44.24 -34.67
CA TYR A 15 -30.56 -44.11 -33.56
C TYR A 15 -29.66 -42.88 -33.70
N LEU A 16 -29.23 -42.55 -34.92
CA LEU A 16 -28.42 -41.37 -35.18
C LEU A 16 -29.19 -40.08 -34.90
N VAL A 17 -30.46 -40.01 -35.31
CA VAL A 17 -31.34 -38.86 -35.01
C VAL A 17 -31.56 -38.74 -33.50
N LEU A 18 -31.77 -39.86 -32.79
CA LEU A 18 -31.94 -39.86 -31.34
C LEU A 18 -30.69 -39.34 -30.62
N TRP A 19 -29.51 -39.73 -31.08
CA TRP A 19 -28.22 -39.24 -30.57
C TRP A 19 -28.02 -37.75 -30.81
N LEU A 20 -28.43 -37.22 -31.97
CA LEU A 20 -28.35 -35.79 -32.25
C LEU A 20 -29.25 -34.95 -31.33
N VAL A 21 -30.45 -35.45 -31.01
CA VAL A 21 -31.35 -34.80 -30.05
C VAL A 21 -30.74 -34.79 -28.65
N PHE A 22 -30.12 -35.90 -28.23
CA PHE A 22 -29.45 -35.99 -26.93
C PHE A 22 -28.28 -35.00 -26.82
N ILE A 23 -27.44 -34.90 -27.86
CA ILE A 23 -26.33 -33.94 -27.91
C ILE A 23 -26.85 -32.50 -27.82
N PHE A 24 -27.95 -32.19 -28.51
CA PHE A 24 -28.54 -30.85 -28.47
C PHE A 24 -29.03 -30.46 -27.07
N ILE A 25 -29.71 -31.37 -26.37
CA ILE A 25 -30.14 -31.16 -24.98
C ILE A 25 -28.94 -30.97 -24.05
N PHE A 26 -27.88 -31.77 -24.24
CA PHE A 26 -26.64 -31.68 -23.46
C PHE A 26 -25.95 -30.32 -23.65
N LEU A 27 -25.88 -29.80 -24.89
CA LEU A 27 -25.31 -28.48 -25.19
C LEU A 27 -26.14 -27.33 -24.55
N ILE A 28 -27.46 -27.44 -24.55
CA ILE A 28 -28.34 -26.47 -23.87
C ILE A 28 -28.11 -26.51 -22.35
N ALA A 29 -27.99 -27.70 -21.76
CA ALA A 29 -27.74 -27.87 -20.33
C ALA A 29 -26.39 -27.25 -19.91
N ILE A 30 -25.32 -27.44 -20.70
CA ILE A 30 -24.02 -26.80 -20.47
C ILE A 30 -24.15 -25.27 -20.51
N LYS A 31 -24.87 -24.72 -21.50
CA LYS A 31 -25.05 -23.27 -21.63
C LYS A 31 -25.77 -22.68 -20.42
N ILE A 32 -26.85 -23.32 -19.97
CA ILE A 32 -27.63 -22.90 -18.78
C ILE A 32 -26.79 -22.98 -17.49
N ASN A 33 -25.92 -23.99 -17.37
CA ASN A 33 -25.06 -24.13 -16.20
C ASN A 33 -23.88 -23.14 -16.21
N SER A 34 -23.40 -22.73 -17.39
CA SER A 34 -22.37 -21.70 -17.53
C SER A 34 -22.87 -20.29 -17.20
N SER A 35 -24.17 -20.03 -17.39
CA SER A 35 -24.79 -18.73 -17.07
C SER A 35 -25.11 -18.53 -15.59
N LYS A 36 -24.82 -19.51 -14.74
CA LYS A 36 -24.97 -19.42 -13.27
C LYS A 36 -23.63 -19.25 -12.56
N ARG A 37 -22.65 -18.58 -13.18
CA ARG A 37 -21.61 -17.92 -12.39
C ARG A 37 -22.26 -16.71 -11.74
N THR A 38 -22.57 -16.83 -10.46
CA THR A 38 -22.75 -15.67 -9.60
C THR A 38 -21.37 -15.01 -9.54
N ASP A 39 -21.15 -13.98 -10.35
CA ASP A 39 -20.03 -13.08 -10.12
C ASP A 39 -20.31 -12.45 -8.76
N ILE A 40 -19.64 -12.95 -7.73
CA ILE A 40 -19.63 -12.30 -6.43
C ILE A 40 -18.87 -11.01 -6.68
N GLU A 41 -19.57 -9.88 -6.77
CA GLU A 41 -18.93 -8.56 -6.78
C GLU A 41 -18.05 -8.49 -5.52
N GLU A 42 -16.74 -8.53 -5.74
CA GLU A 42 -15.76 -8.38 -4.68
C GLU A 42 -15.92 -6.97 -4.11
N ILE A 43 -16.41 -6.87 -2.87
CA ILE A 43 -16.56 -5.58 -2.19
C ILE A 43 -15.15 -5.04 -1.96
N LYS A 44 -14.71 -4.14 -2.84
CA LYS A 44 -13.42 -3.47 -2.68
C LYS A 44 -13.41 -2.67 -1.37
N PRO A 45 -12.32 -2.72 -0.58
CA PRO A 45 -12.20 -1.91 0.62
C PRO A 45 -12.34 -0.42 0.28
N GLN A 46 -13.09 0.33 1.09
CA GLN A 46 -13.16 1.78 0.97
C GLN A 46 -11.94 2.39 1.66
N TYR A 47 -10.90 2.69 0.89
CA TYR A 47 -9.69 3.37 1.37
C TYR A 47 -9.96 4.83 1.73
N ILE A 48 -9.25 5.34 2.75
CA ILE A 48 -9.27 6.78 3.08
C ILE A 48 -8.60 7.61 1.99
N THR A 49 -8.87 8.92 1.99
CA THR A 49 -8.10 9.87 1.17
C THR A 49 -6.77 10.18 1.83
N VAL A 50 -5.79 10.59 1.04
CA VAL A 50 -4.48 11.06 1.55
C VAL A 50 -4.63 12.21 2.55
N ASP A 51 -5.53 13.17 2.29
CA ASP A 51 -5.80 14.29 3.20
C ASP A 51 -6.29 13.80 4.57
N LYS A 52 -7.28 12.89 4.59
CA LYS A 52 -7.78 12.29 5.84
C LYS A 52 -6.72 11.48 6.56
N GLY A 53 -5.84 10.83 5.80
CA GLY A 53 -4.70 10.09 6.34
C GLY A 53 -3.73 11.00 7.07
N PHE A 54 -3.36 12.13 6.47
CA PHE A 54 -2.50 13.12 7.12
C PHE A 54 -3.21 13.84 8.27
N GLU A 55 -4.51 14.14 8.16
CA GLU A 55 -5.29 14.69 9.29
C GLU A 55 -5.23 13.76 10.50
N ARG A 56 -5.49 12.45 10.32
CA ARG A 56 -5.36 11.46 11.39
C ARG A 56 -3.95 11.37 11.92
N LEU A 57 -2.94 11.21 11.04
CA LEU A 57 -1.55 11.04 11.46
C LEU A 57 -1.02 12.25 12.25
N ASN A 58 -1.44 13.48 11.90
CA ASN A 58 -1.03 14.71 12.58
C ASN A 58 -1.78 14.99 13.90
N ALA A 59 -3.01 14.48 14.04
CA ALA A 59 -3.83 14.69 15.23
C ALA A 59 -3.60 13.64 16.34
N ASN A 60 -2.94 12.53 15.99
CA ASN A 60 -2.90 11.32 16.79
C ASN A 60 -1.48 10.90 17.16
N ASN A 61 -1.41 10.07 18.20
CA ASN A 61 -0.19 9.41 18.59
C ASN A 61 0.08 8.22 17.67
N TYR A 62 1.35 7.98 17.36
CA TYR A 62 1.74 6.89 16.47
C TYR A 62 3.12 6.33 16.79
N GLU A 63 3.32 5.08 16.40
CA GLU A 63 4.63 4.43 16.39
C GLU A 63 5.19 4.45 14.97
N TYR A 64 6.50 4.59 14.85
CA TYR A 64 7.16 4.64 13.56
C TYR A 64 8.41 3.77 13.49
N ASN A 65 8.72 3.35 12.26
CA ASN A 65 9.97 2.73 11.87
C ASN A 65 10.42 3.34 10.54
N TYR A 66 11.44 4.18 10.59
CA TYR A 66 11.99 4.84 9.42
C TYR A 66 13.33 4.22 9.05
N VAL A 67 13.52 3.99 7.76
CA VAL A 67 14.78 3.52 7.20
C VAL A 67 15.21 4.50 6.13
N ILE A 68 16.41 5.04 6.30
CA ILE A 68 17.01 6.00 5.37
C ILE A 68 18.29 5.39 4.84
N THR A 69 18.37 5.21 3.53
CA THR A 69 19.45 4.48 2.85
C THR A 69 20.21 5.39 1.91
N ASN A 70 21.54 5.38 1.99
CA ASN A 70 22.45 6.02 1.04
C ASN A 70 23.21 4.95 0.25
N GLY A 71 22.49 4.20 -0.59
CA GLY A 71 23.02 3.02 -1.27
C GLY A 71 23.38 1.88 -0.30
N GLU A 72 24.60 1.90 0.24
CA GLU A 72 25.13 0.84 1.11
C GLU A 72 24.82 1.08 2.59
N ASP A 73 24.88 2.33 3.04
CA ASP A 73 24.68 2.70 4.43
C ASP A 73 23.19 2.88 4.75
N LYS A 74 22.78 2.42 5.94
CA LYS A 74 21.40 2.54 6.44
C LYS A 74 21.38 3.18 7.83
N THR A 75 20.46 4.12 8.00
CA THR A 75 20.11 4.70 9.28
C THR A 75 18.69 4.29 9.63
N TYR A 76 18.50 3.76 10.83
CA TYR A 76 17.21 3.32 11.35
C TYR A 76 16.74 4.28 12.44
N TYR A 77 15.47 4.66 12.39
CA TYR A 77 14.80 5.40 13.46
C TYR A 77 13.56 4.63 13.87
N THR A 78 13.47 4.27 15.14
CA THR A 78 12.29 3.60 15.69
C THR A 78 11.82 4.35 16.92
N GLY A 79 10.54 4.64 17.01
CA GLY A 79 10.04 5.39 18.14
C GLY A 79 8.54 5.62 18.15
N THR A 80 8.13 6.52 19.02
CA THR A 80 6.73 6.92 19.24
C THR A 80 6.64 8.43 19.29
N VAL A 81 5.62 8.97 18.63
CA VAL A 81 5.20 10.36 18.76
C VAL A 81 3.96 10.40 19.64
N ASP A 82 4.06 11.14 20.75
CA ASP A 82 2.97 11.41 21.69
C ASP A 82 2.82 12.93 21.83
N GLY A 83 1.80 13.48 21.18
CA GLY A 83 1.63 14.93 21.01
C GLY A 83 2.86 15.60 20.37
N SER A 84 3.53 16.47 21.12
CA SER A 84 4.74 17.17 20.67
C SER A 84 6.05 16.46 21.04
N VAL A 85 5.96 15.31 21.71
CA VAL A 85 7.13 14.57 22.20
C VAL A 85 7.37 13.37 21.30
N ASN A 86 8.59 13.26 20.78
CA ASN A 86 9.06 12.11 20.04
C ASN A 86 10.13 11.40 20.86
N THR A 87 9.88 10.14 21.24
CA THR A 87 10.86 9.29 21.93
C THR A 87 11.24 8.14 21.01
N GLY A 88 12.53 7.87 20.87
CA GLY A 88 12.97 6.81 19.98
C GLY A 88 14.44 6.44 20.10
N THR A 89 14.86 5.61 19.16
CA THR A 89 16.23 5.15 18.99
C THR A 89 16.66 5.40 17.56
N LYS A 90 17.83 6.01 17.39
CA LYS A 90 18.57 6.08 16.14
C LYS A 90 19.66 5.01 16.16
N MET A 91 19.76 4.24 15.09
CA MET A 91 20.86 3.31 14.87
C MET A 91 21.53 3.61 13.52
N TYR A 92 22.85 3.80 13.54
CA TYR A 92 23.67 3.95 12.34
C TYR A 92 24.97 3.17 12.55
N LYS A 93 25.22 2.17 11.68
CA LYS A 93 26.32 1.22 11.88
C LYS A 93 26.23 0.60 13.29
N ASP A 94 27.28 0.72 14.09
CA ASP A 94 27.32 0.22 15.47
C ASP A 94 26.92 1.28 16.52
N GLU A 95 26.59 2.50 16.10
CA GLU A 95 26.21 3.59 16.99
C GLU A 95 24.70 3.58 17.27
N VAL A 96 24.35 3.66 18.55
CA VAL A 96 22.96 3.68 19.03
C VAL A 96 22.75 4.89 19.93
N ILE A 97 21.78 5.73 19.57
CA ILE A 97 21.39 6.90 20.35
C ILE A 97 19.92 6.75 20.74
N ASN A 98 19.64 6.67 22.03
CA ASN A 98 18.27 6.72 22.56
C ASN A 98 17.94 8.17 22.87
N TYR A 99 16.83 8.68 22.35
CA TYR A 99 16.54 10.11 22.42
C TYR A 99 15.12 10.43 22.86
N VAL A 100 14.97 11.64 23.39
CA VAL A 100 13.69 12.36 23.52
C VAL A 100 13.83 13.70 22.80
N ASN A 101 12.93 13.98 21.87
CA ASN A 101 12.75 15.26 21.21
C ASN A 101 11.45 15.89 21.69
N ASN A 102 11.53 17.07 22.29
CA ASN A 102 10.39 17.78 22.89
C ASN A 102 9.84 18.91 21.99
N GLY A 103 10.21 18.92 20.71
CA GLY A 103 9.90 19.98 19.74
C GLY A 103 10.85 21.17 19.77
N ILE A 104 11.77 21.26 20.74
CA ILE A 104 12.77 22.33 20.85
C ILE A 104 14.18 21.77 20.63
N ASN A 105 14.53 20.74 21.39
CA ASN A 105 15.81 20.06 21.31
C ASN A 105 15.65 18.55 21.40
N THR A 106 16.68 17.83 20.95
CA THR A 106 16.78 16.38 21.12
C THR A 106 17.83 16.10 22.18
N ILE A 107 17.46 15.29 23.17
CA ILE A 107 18.33 14.90 24.31
C ILE A 107 18.63 13.42 24.19
N ASP A 108 19.91 13.03 24.27
CA ASP A 108 20.31 11.64 24.43
C ASP A 108 19.99 11.19 25.87
N ILE A 109 19.18 10.16 26.02
CA ILE A 109 18.69 9.64 27.30
C ILE A 109 19.85 9.09 28.14
N ASN A 110 20.89 8.54 27.51
CA ASN A 110 21.99 7.89 28.21
C ASN A 110 23.01 8.91 28.77
N THR A 111 23.29 9.98 28.02
CA THR A 111 24.29 10.99 28.37
C THR A 111 23.69 12.26 28.96
N ASN A 112 22.39 12.49 28.74
CA ASN A 112 21.67 13.72 29.08
C ASN A 112 22.26 14.97 28.38
N GLU A 113 22.87 14.78 27.21
CA GLU A 113 23.41 15.85 26.36
C GLU A 113 22.46 16.18 25.20
N THR A 114 22.51 17.41 24.71
CA THR A 114 21.81 17.78 23.48
C THR A 114 22.53 17.15 22.29
N VAL A 115 21.77 16.47 21.43
CA VAL A 115 22.30 15.77 20.26
C VAL A 115 21.54 16.14 19.00
N ASP A 116 22.20 16.12 17.86
CA ASP A 116 21.53 16.17 16.55
C ASP A 116 21.38 14.74 16.00
N ILE A 117 20.16 14.24 16.00
CA ILE A 117 19.86 12.90 15.49
C ILE A 117 19.58 12.88 13.98
N TYR A 118 19.31 14.03 13.36
CA TYR A 118 18.90 14.11 11.96
C TYR A 118 20.04 14.50 11.02
N GLY A 119 21.00 15.31 11.46
CA GLY A 119 22.17 15.67 10.64
C GLY A 119 21.77 16.19 9.25
N ASP A 120 22.39 15.66 8.19
CA ASP A 120 22.17 16.08 6.79
C ASP A 120 20.91 15.48 6.13
N ILE A 121 20.09 14.78 6.90
CA ILE A 121 18.87 14.15 6.41
C ILE A 121 17.80 15.22 6.17
N LEU A 122 16.93 15.02 5.18
CA LEU A 122 15.80 15.91 4.89
C LEU A 122 14.73 15.83 6.01
N TYR A 123 15.03 16.44 7.16
CA TYR A 123 14.18 16.47 8.35
C TYR A 123 12.79 17.05 8.08
N GLU A 124 12.72 18.02 7.16
CA GLU A 124 11.45 18.66 6.80
C GLU A 124 10.38 17.65 6.39
N PHE A 125 10.74 16.54 5.75
CA PHE A 125 9.77 15.53 5.29
C PHE A 125 9.59 14.36 6.27
N LEU A 126 10.42 14.27 7.32
CA LEU A 126 10.17 13.32 8.42
C LEU A 126 9.01 13.78 9.31
N ASN A 127 8.71 15.08 9.32
CA ASN A 127 7.55 15.62 9.99
C ASN A 127 6.31 15.51 9.07
N PRO A 128 5.26 14.74 9.45
CA PRO A 128 4.11 14.53 8.57
C PRO A 128 3.32 15.81 8.24
N ASN A 129 3.31 16.82 9.12
CA ASN A 129 2.63 18.09 8.86
C ASN A 129 3.37 18.94 7.82
N ASN A 130 4.70 18.98 7.90
CA ASN A 130 5.51 19.65 6.89
C ASN A 130 5.38 18.98 5.52
N LEU A 131 5.45 17.65 5.48
CA LEU A 131 5.24 16.89 4.25
C LEU A 131 3.84 17.12 3.66
N TYR A 132 2.78 17.07 4.48
CA TYR A 132 1.43 17.37 4.01
C TYR A 132 1.33 18.78 3.42
N ASN A 133 1.93 19.77 4.07
CA ASN A 133 1.94 21.13 3.55
C ASN A 133 2.66 21.28 2.21
N TYR A 134 3.70 20.49 1.97
CA TYR A 134 4.37 20.40 0.67
C TYR A 134 3.45 19.74 -0.38
N LEU A 135 2.81 18.63 -0.03
CA LEU A 135 2.03 17.80 -0.96
C LEU A 135 0.64 18.36 -1.32
N LYS A 136 -0.02 19.12 -0.43
CA LYS A 136 -1.45 19.46 -0.54
C LYS A 136 -1.88 20.15 -1.84
N ASN A 137 -0.94 20.82 -2.53
CA ASN A 137 -1.21 21.53 -3.79
C ASN A 137 -0.60 20.82 -5.01
N ILE A 138 0.07 19.69 -4.80
CA ILE A 138 0.73 18.91 -5.86
C ILE A 138 -0.29 17.90 -6.40
N LYS A 139 -0.38 17.81 -7.73
CA LYS A 139 -1.20 16.80 -8.38
C LYS A 139 -0.58 15.43 -8.16
N TYR A 140 -1.42 14.43 -7.94
CA TYR A 140 -0.99 13.05 -7.76
C TYR A 140 -1.70 12.11 -8.73
N THR A 141 -1.09 10.95 -8.94
CA THR A 141 -1.75 9.80 -9.55
C THR A 141 -2.12 8.78 -8.47
N ILE A 142 -3.17 7.99 -8.73
CA ILE A 142 -3.64 6.96 -7.79
C ILE A 142 -3.35 5.59 -8.39
N LYS A 143 -2.76 4.71 -7.59
CA LYS A 143 -2.57 3.30 -7.90
C LYS A 143 -3.25 2.44 -6.83
N GLU A 144 -4.08 1.50 -7.26
CA GLU A 144 -4.67 0.49 -6.38
C GLU A 144 -3.73 -0.72 -6.30
N GLU A 145 -3.47 -1.20 -5.08
CA GLU A 145 -2.71 -2.42 -4.80
C GLU A 145 -3.52 -3.31 -3.84
N ASP A 146 -3.09 -4.56 -3.67
CA ASP A 146 -3.78 -5.49 -2.77
C ASP A 146 -3.75 -4.94 -1.33
N ASN A 147 -4.93 -4.64 -0.79
CA ASN A 147 -5.17 -4.08 0.54
C ASN A 147 -4.67 -2.65 0.79
N LEU A 148 -4.21 -1.92 -0.22
CA LEU A 148 -3.71 -0.54 -0.08
C LEU A 148 -4.09 0.34 -1.28
N LYS A 149 -4.14 1.66 -1.04
CA LYS A 149 -4.15 2.67 -2.09
C LYS A 149 -2.88 3.52 -2.00
N LYS A 150 -2.22 3.73 -3.14
CA LYS A 150 -1.03 4.58 -3.27
C LYS A 150 -1.34 5.89 -3.98
N TYR A 151 -0.84 6.97 -3.41
CA TYR A 151 -0.87 8.32 -3.95
C TYR A 151 0.56 8.69 -4.33
N ILE A 152 0.78 8.92 -5.62
CA ILE A 152 2.10 9.11 -6.20
C ILE A 152 2.23 10.56 -6.64
N TYR A 153 3.24 11.25 -6.11
CA TYR A 153 3.54 12.65 -6.37
C TYR A 153 4.90 12.77 -7.04
N ASP A 154 4.91 13.40 -8.21
CA ASP A 154 6.13 13.78 -8.92
C ASP A 154 6.23 15.30 -8.88
N SER A 155 7.34 15.83 -8.34
CA SER A 155 7.54 17.26 -8.13
C SER A 155 9.02 17.61 -8.11
N THR A 156 9.32 18.87 -7.83
CA THR A 156 10.67 19.37 -7.57
C THR A 156 10.77 19.95 -6.17
N TYR A 157 11.87 19.72 -5.48
CA TYR A 157 12.23 20.35 -4.22
C TYR A 157 13.69 20.82 -4.29
N ASN A 158 13.95 22.09 -4.00
CA ASN A 158 15.28 22.70 -4.15
C ASN A 158 15.96 22.45 -5.52
N LEU A 159 15.19 22.55 -6.61
CA LEU A 159 15.62 22.31 -8.00
C LEU A 159 15.97 20.85 -8.33
N GLU A 160 15.76 19.93 -7.40
CA GLU A 160 15.96 18.50 -7.62
C GLU A 160 14.60 17.80 -7.74
N ASP A 161 14.53 16.83 -8.64
CA ASP A 161 13.33 16.01 -8.80
C ASP A 161 13.11 15.17 -7.55
N ILE A 162 11.86 15.09 -7.11
CA ILE A 162 11.45 14.26 -6.00
C ILE A 162 10.19 13.46 -6.35
N HIS A 163 10.27 12.16 -6.06
CA HIS A 163 9.19 11.21 -6.21
C HIS A 163 8.75 10.74 -4.82
N ILE A 164 7.47 10.92 -4.49
CA ILE A 164 6.89 10.58 -3.18
C ILE A 164 5.70 9.67 -3.37
N GLU A 165 5.71 8.51 -2.71
CA GLU A 165 4.61 7.57 -2.64
C GLU A 165 4.02 7.54 -1.23
N VAL A 166 2.75 7.90 -1.09
CA VAL A 166 1.99 7.77 0.17
C VAL A 166 1.04 6.59 0.05
N SER A 167 1.21 5.58 0.90
CA SER A 167 0.34 4.41 0.98
C SER A 167 -0.65 4.55 2.14
N VAL A 168 -1.92 4.23 1.86
CA VAL A 168 -2.99 4.24 2.85
C VAL A 168 -3.77 2.93 2.83
N ASP A 169 -4.31 2.56 3.99
CA ASP A 169 -5.30 1.50 4.12
C ASP A 169 -6.73 2.09 4.28
N THR A 170 -7.65 1.32 4.85
CA THR A 170 -9.03 1.74 5.10
C THR A 170 -9.18 2.80 6.19
N LYS A 171 -8.12 3.11 6.94
CA LYS A 171 -8.16 3.95 8.14
C LYS A 171 -7.01 4.95 8.22
N ASP A 172 -5.80 4.54 7.83
CA ASP A 172 -4.56 5.20 8.22
C ASP A 172 -3.55 5.26 7.05
N ILE A 173 -2.62 6.21 7.12
CA ILE A 173 -1.37 6.16 6.34
C ILE A 173 -0.53 5.03 6.91
N THR A 174 -0.08 4.11 6.07
CA THR A 174 0.75 2.97 6.48
C THR A 174 2.22 3.19 6.17
N SER A 175 2.52 3.85 5.05
CA SER A 175 3.89 4.18 4.69
C SER A 175 4.00 5.40 3.78
N ILE A 176 5.13 6.08 3.87
CA ILE A 176 5.55 7.13 2.93
C ILE A 176 6.95 6.79 2.45
N ASN A 177 7.14 6.68 1.14
CA ASN A 177 8.44 6.39 0.55
C ASN A 177 8.82 7.50 -0.42
N TYR A 178 10.08 7.95 -0.40
CA TYR A 178 10.56 8.93 -1.36
C TYR A 178 12.06 8.85 -1.60
N ASN A 179 12.48 9.37 -2.75
CA ASN A 179 13.90 9.47 -3.13
C ASN A 179 14.30 10.93 -3.30
N TYR A 180 15.39 11.35 -2.66
CA TYR A 180 15.92 12.71 -2.77
C TYR A 180 17.44 12.71 -2.62
N LEU A 181 18.17 13.35 -3.54
CA LEU A 181 19.64 13.45 -3.52
C LEU A 181 20.37 12.13 -3.23
N ASN A 182 19.98 11.06 -3.93
CA ASN A 182 20.50 9.67 -3.77
C ASN A 182 20.16 8.99 -2.43
N LEU A 183 19.34 9.60 -1.58
CA LEU A 183 18.80 8.98 -0.39
C LEU A 183 17.41 8.40 -0.66
N THR A 184 17.19 7.17 -0.23
CA THR A 184 15.86 6.56 -0.18
C THR A 184 15.35 6.60 1.24
N TYR A 185 14.14 7.13 1.40
CA TYR A 185 13.42 7.23 2.65
C TYR A 185 12.26 6.24 2.61
N SER A 186 12.17 5.41 3.63
CA SER A 186 11.02 4.53 3.85
C SER A 186 10.49 4.77 5.26
N LEU A 187 9.36 5.46 5.33
CA LEU A 187 8.74 5.87 6.58
C LEU A 187 7.53 4.96 6.82
N LEU A 188 7.60 4.10 7.83
CA LEU A 188 6.49 3.23 8.22
C LEU A 188 5.80 3.77 9.46
N TYR A 189 4.48 3.77 9.43
CA TYR A 189 3.62 4.23 10.52
C TYR A 189 2.74 3.08 11.00
N SER A 190 2.56 3.00 12.31
CA SER A 190 1.75 1.96 12.94
C SER A 190 1.12 2.47 14.23
N ASN A 191 0.13 1.74 14.74
CA ASN A 191 -0.50 2.04 16.02
C ASN A 191 -0.99 3.49 16.14
N ILE A 192 -1.61 4.03 15.08
CA ILE A 192 -2.20 5.38 15.09
C ILE A 192 -3.43 5.38 15.99
N ARG A 193 -3.29 5.96 17.20
CA ARG A 193 -4.30 5.94 18.27
C ARG A 193 -4.92 7.32 18.43
N ASP A 194 -6.24 7.34 18.55
CA ASP A 194 -6.98 8.57 18.78
C ASP A 194 -6.58 9.17 20.13
N SER A 195 -6.15 10.43 20.10
CA SER A 195 -5.75 11.23 21.27
C SER A 195 -6.92 11.56 22.19
#